data_AF-A0A9Q0TU57-F1
#
_entry.id   AF-A0A9Q0TU57-F1
#
_cell.length_a   1.000
_cell.length_b   1.000
_cell.length_c   1.000
_cell.angle_alpha   90.00
_cell.angle_beta   90.00
_cell.angle_gamma   90.00
#
_symmetry.space_group_name_H-M   'P 1'
#
loop_
_entity.id
_entity.type
_entity.pdbx_description
1 polymer ?
#
loop_
_entity_poly.entity_id
_entity_poly.type
_entity_poly.pdbx_seq_one_letter_code
_entity_poly.pdbx_strand_id
1 'polypeptide(L)'
;MAVSQFPGVPSAVWTVKRNVYDEFDAYIVVYFNNATLVLSIGETVEEVSDSGFLDTTPPLAVSLIGDDSLMQIHPNGIRLIREDGRSNEWRTPAKRTIVKVGSNRLSVVIALSGGELIYFEVDITGQLMEVEKHEMSGDVACLGIAPVLEGRQRSRFLAVGLYDNTIRVLSLDPDDCMQILTAITVCLVGSSLAFLKQHCI
;
A
#
# COMPACT_ATOMS: atom_id res chain seq x y z
N MET A 1 12.67 -29.00 1.50
CA MET A 1 12.37 -27.72 0.84
C MET A 1 11.05 -27.89 0.11
N ALA A 2 10.04 -27.08 0.42
CA ALA A 2 8.82 -27.03 -0.38
C ALA A 2 9.07 -26.13 -1.60
N VAL A 3 8.82 -26.63 -2.80
CA VAL A 3 8.91 -25.88 -4.06
C VAL A 3 7.60 -26.12 -4.79
N SER A 4 6.87 -25.04 -5.08
CA SER A 4 5.66 -25.09 -5.88
C SER A 4 5.92 -24.46 -7.24
N GLN A 5 5.50 -25.14 -8.31
CA GLN A 5 5.56 -24.59 -9.66
C GLN A 5 4.23 -23.89 -9.95
N PHE A 6 4.31 -22.62 -10.36
CA PHE A 6 3.14 -21.87 -10.79
C PHE A 6 2.91 -22.00 -12.30
N PRO A 7 1.65 -21.87 -12.78
CA PRO A 7 1.32 -22.01 -14.19
C PRO A 7 1.87 -20.88 -15.08
N GLY A 8 2.45 -19.83 -14.48
CA GLY A 8 3.05 -18.70 -15.18
C GLY A 8 4.12 -18.00 -14.35
N VAL A 9 4.73 -16.96 -14.93
CA VAL A 9 5.69 -16.11 -14.21
C VAL A 9 4.91 -15.11 -13.37
N PRO A 10 5.06 -15.10 -12.03
CA PRO A 10 4.41 -14.13 -11.19
C PRO A 10 5.01 -12.73 -11.41
N SER A 11 4.15 -11.73 -11.48
CA SER A 11 4.52 -10.31 -11.63
C SER A 11 4.77 -9.66 -10.27
N ALA A 12 4.12 -10.15 -9.21
CA ALA A 12 4.33 -9.69 -7.84
C ALA A 12 3.92 -10.74 -6.81
N VAL A 13 4.48 -10.63 -5.60
CA VAL A 13 4.15 -11.48 -4.45
C VAL A 13 4.13 -10.64 -3.17
N TRP A 14 3.17 -10.93 -2.31
CA TRP A 14 3.06 -10.35 -0.96
C TRP A 14 2.79 -11.46 0.05
N THR A 15 3.28 -11.26 1.26
CA THR A 15 2.86 -12.04 2.43
C THR A 15 2.18 -11.11 3.42
N VAL A 16 1.16 -11.63 4.10
CA VAL A 16 0.37 -10.82 5.02
C VAL A 16 -0.14 -11.65 6.19
N LYS A 17 -0.03 -11.09 7.40
CA LYS A 17 -0.62 -11.63 8.62
C LYS A 17 -2.12 -11.46 8.62
N ARG A 18 -2.83 -12.27 9.40
CA ARG A 18 -4.26 -12.03 9.68
C ARG A 18 -4.42 -10.91 10.69
N ASN A 19 -3.55 -10.89 11.71
CA ASN A 19 -3.51 -9.88 12.75
C ASN A 19 -2.06 -9.38 12.98
N VAL A 20 -1.90 -8.13 13.41
CA VAL A 20 -0.60 -7.52 13.70
C VAL A 20 0.15 -8.24 14.83
N TYR A 21 -0.59 -8.87 15.74
CA TYR A 21 -0.05 -9.62 16.87
C TYR A 21 0.32 -11.07 16.53
N ASP A 22 -0.06 -11.57 15.36
CA ASP A 22 0.31 -12.92 14.95
C ASP A 22 1.82 -13.04 14.79
N GLU A 23 2.39 -14.17 15.20
CA GLU A 23 3.83 -14.43 15.00
C GLU A 23 4.14 -14.64 13.51
N PHE A 24 3.28 -15.38 12.81
CA PHE A 24 3.47 -15.83 11.43
C PHE A 24 2.49 -15.17 10.45
N ASP A 25 2.90 -15.11 9.18
CA ASP A 25 2.01 -14.69 8.09
C ASP A 25 0.94 -15.76 7.82
N ALA A 26 -0.25 -15.31 7.43
CA ALA A 26 -1.40 -16.17 7.19
C ALA A 26 -1.69 -16.38 5.70
N TYR A 27 -1.28 -15.44 4.84
CA TYR A 27 -1.54 -15.50 3.40
C TYR A 27 -0.32 -15.18 2.57
N ILE A 28 -0.22 -15.84 1.42
CA ILE A 28 0.66 -15.47 0.30
C ILE A 28 -0.24 -15.07 -0.87
N VAL A 29 -0.12 -13.82 -1.32
CA VAL A 29 -0.86 -13.32 -2.48
C VAL A 29 0.10 -13.20 -3.65
N VAL A 30 -0.21 -13.89 -4.73
CA VAL A 30 0.63 -13.95 -5.94
C VAL A 30 -0.16 -13.42 -7.11
N TYR A 31 0.36 -12.39 -7.77
CA TYR A 31 -0.26 -11.84 -8.96
C TYR A 31 0.44 -12.31 -10.23
N PHE A 32 -0.33 -12.82 -11.17
CA PHE A 32 0.03 -13.10 -12.56
C PHE A 32 -0.71 -12.09 -13.45
N ASN A 33 -0.19 -11.78 -14.64
CA ASN A 33 -0.78 -10.74 -15.53
C ASN A 33 -2.30 -10.78 -15.73
N ASN A 34 -2.96 -11.94 -15.51
CA ASN A 34 -4.40 -12.09 -15.67
C ASN A 34 -5.15 -12.59 -14.42
N ALA A 35 -4.46 -12.90 -13.31
CA ALA A 35 -5.09 -13.51 -12.13
C ALA A 35 -4.29 -13.28 -10.84
N THR A 36 -4.99 -13.12 -9.73
CA THR A 36 -4.44 -13.08 -8.37
C THR A 36 -4.78 -14.39 -7.67
N LEU A 37 -3.73 -15.14 -7.31
CA LEU A 37 -3.82 -16.36 -6.54
C LEU A 37 -3.59 -16.06 -5.06
N VAL A 38 -4.48 -16.54 -4.19
CA VAL A 38 -4.34 -16.40 -2.73
C VAL A 38 -4.13 -17.78 -2.12
N LEU A 39 -3.02 -17.92 -1.39
CA LEU A 39 -2.67 -19.13 -0.67
C LEU A 39 -2.77 -18.86 0.84
N SER A 40 -3.39 -19.75 1.60
CA SER A 40 -3.37 -19.73 3.06
C SER A 40 -2.17 -20.52 3.58
N ILE A 41 -1.62 -20.07 4.71
CA ILE A 41 -0.51 -20.71 5.41
C ILE A 41 -1.08 -21.37 6.68
N GLY A 42 -1.12 -22.70 6.71
CA GLY A 42 -1.48 -23.50 7.88
C GLY A 42 -0.46 -24.62 8.11
N GLU A 43 -0.95 -25.83 8.37
CA GLU A 43 -0.09 -27.04 8.34
C GLU A 43 0.45 -27.30 6.92
N THR A 44 -0.42 -27.09 5.93
CA THR A 44 -0.15 -27.10 4.49
C THR A 44 -0.38 -25.71 3.92
N VAL A 45 0.17 -25.47 2.72
CA VAL A 45 -0.12 -24.26 1.94
C VAL A 45 -1.17 -24.63 0.89
N GLU A 46 -2.33 -23.97 0.95
CA GLU A 46 -3.49 -24.31 0.12
C GLU A 46 -4.07 -23.06 -0.55
N GLU A 47 -4.61 -23.22 -1.75
CA GLU A 47 -5.32 -22.14 -2.45
C GLU A 47 -6.69 -21.89 -1.80
N VAL A 48 -7.00 -20.63 -1.55
CA VAL A 48 -8.25 -20.20 -0.92
C VAL A 48 -8.99 -19.17 -1.77
N SER A 49 -10.29 -19.39 -1.96
CA SER A 49 -11.17 -18.52 -2.76
C SER A 49 -12.06 -17.59 -1.93
N ASP A 50 -12.17 -17.82 -0.63
CA ASP A 50 -13.02 -17.08 0.31
C ASP A 50 -12.27 -15.99 1.09
N SER A 51 -11.02 -15.70 0.69
CA SER A 51 -10.16 -14.69 1.32
C SER A 51 -10.67 -13.24 1.20
N GLY A 52 -11.64 -12.99 0.32
CA GLY A 52 -12.23 -11.68 0.08
C GLY A 52 -11.45 -10.77 -0.87
N PHE A 53 -10.24 -11.16 -1.28
CA PHE A 53 -9.46 -10.48 -2.31
C PHE A 53 -10.12 -10.59 -3.68
N LEU A 54 -9.92 -9.58 -4.53
CA LEU A 54 -10.28 -9.63 -5.93
C LEU A 54 -9.24 -10.45 -6.70
N ASP A 55 -9.71 -11.53 -7.32
CA ASP A 55 -8.95 -12.52 -8.09
C ASP A 55 -8.63 -12.07 -9.53
N THR A 56 -9.47 -11.22 -10.11
CA THR A 56 -9.42 -10.81 -11.53
C THR A 56 -8.89 -9.39 -11.72
N THR A 57 -8.61 -8.67 -10.64
CA THR A 57 -8.11 -7.29 -10.70
C THR A 57 -6.65 -7.22 -10.28
N PRO A 58 -5.76 -6.53 -11.02
CA PRO A 58 -4.36 -6.38 -10.66
C PRO A 58 -4.18 -5.65 -9.33
N PRO A 59 -3.60 -6.28 -8.30
CA PRO A 59 -3.22 -5.59 -7.08
C PRO A 59 -1.95 -4.75 -7.31
N LEU A 60 -1.98 -3.52 -6.84
CA LEU A 60 -0.83 -2.62 -6.75
C LEU A 60 -0.09 -2.80 -5.42
N ALA A 61 -0.84 -3.13 -4.36
CA ALA A 61 -0.30 -3.44 -3.05
C ALA A 61 -1.26 -4.36 -2.28
N VAL A 62 -0.68 -5.26 -1.49
CA VAL A 62 -1.39 -6.03 -0.48
C VAL A 62 -0.65 -5.89 0.84
N SER A 63 -1.36 -5.53 1.91
CA SER A 63 -0.78 -5.42 3.24
C SER A 63 -1.85 -5.56 4.32
N LEU A 64 -1.42 -5.78 5.57
CA LEU A 64 -2.28 -5.60 6.74
C LEU A 64 -2.35 -4.10 7.07
N ILE A 65 -3.51 -3.62 7.45
CA ILE A 65 -3.72 -2.25 7.93
C ILE A 65 -4.56 -2.27 9.20
N GLY A 66 -4.24 -1.38 10.15
CA GLY A 66 -4.78 -1.47 11.50
C GLY A 66 -4.30 -2.75 12.18
N ASP A 67 -5.17 -3.35 12.99
CA ASP A 67 -4.83 -4.53 13.79
C ASP A 67 -5.16 -5.83 13.06
N ASP A 68 -6.23 -5.86 12.24
CA ASP A 68 -6.85 -7.09 11.74
C ASP A 68 -7.45 -6.99 10.31
N SER A 69 -7.21 -5.88 9.60
CA SER A 69 -7.86 -5.62 8.32
C SER A 69 -6.88 -5.83 7.16
N LEU A 70 -7.18 -6.79 6.28
CA LEU A 70 -6.43 -7.00 5.05
C LEU A 70 -6.78 -5.90 4.06
N MET A 71 -5.78 -5.34 3.40
CA MET A 71 -5.95 -4.29 2.41
C MET A 71 -5.42 -4.74 1.05
N GLN A 72 -6.26 -4.59 0.03
CA GLN A 72 -5.90 -4.75 -1.38
C GLN A 72 -6.11 -3.43 -2.10
N ILE A 73 -5.03 -2.86 -2.62
CA ILE A 73 -5.11 -1.66 -3.44
C ILE A 73 -5.00 -2.09 -4.90
N HIS A 74 -5.89 -1.59 -5.74
CA HIS A 74 -5.97 -1.90 -7.16
C HIS A 74 -6.25 -0.62 -7.97
N PRO A 75 -6.13 -0.62 -9.31
CA PRO A 75 -6.30 0.60 -10.10
C PRO A 75 -7.62 1.34 -9.89
N ASN A 76 -8.68 0.65 -9.48
CA ASN A 76 -10.03 1.23 -9.35
C ASN A 76 -10.40 1.58 -7.91
N GLY A 77 -9.55 1.31 -6.92
CA GLY A 77 -9.93 1.51 -5.52
C GLY A 77 -9.02 0.86 -4.48
N ILE A 78 -9.45 1.01 -3.23
CA ILE A 78 -8.86 0.40 -2.05
C ILE A 78 -9.92 -0.48 -1.39
N ARG A 79 -9.65 -1.78 -1.31
CA ARG A 79 -10.52 -2.76 -0.69
C ARG A 79 -9.96 -3.16 0.67
N LEU A 80 -10.78 -3.02 1.71
CA LEU A 80 -10.50 -3.49 3.06
C LEU A 80 -11.34 -4.74 3.32
N ILE A 81 -10.73 -5.78 3.87
CA ILE A 81 -11.36 -7.04 4.21
C ILE A 81 -11.11 -7.28 5.68
N ARG A 82 -12.18 -7.29 6.47
CA ARG A 82 -12.13 -7.55 7.91
C ARG A 82 -12.07 -9.05 8.19
N GLU A 83 -11.64 -9.39 9.39
CA GLU A 83 -11.58 -10.77 9.84
C GLU A 83 -12.94 -11.50 9.80
N ASP A 84 -14.05 -10.78 10.00
CA ASP A 84 -15.41 -11.31 9.93
C ASP A 84 -15.95 -11.50 8.49
N GLY A 85 -15.08 -11.31 7.49
CA GLY A 85 -15.41 -11.45 6.06
C GLY A 85 -16.13 -10.24 5.46
N ARG A 86 -16.50 -9.23 6.26
CA ARG A 86 -17.03 -7.98 5.70
C ARG A 86 -15.94 -7.26 4.94
N SER A 87 -16.32 -6.69 3.80
CA SER A 87 -15.42 -5.86 3.00
C SER A 87 -16.01 -4.48 2.76
N ASN A 88 -15.13 -3.48 2.72
CA ASN A 88 -15.45 -2.12 2.31
C ASN A 88 -14.54 -1.73 1.15
N GLU A 89 -15.02 -0.91 0.24
CA GLU A 89 -14.27 -0.49 -0.94
C GLU A 89 -14.38 1.02 -1.12
N TRP A 90 -13.25 1.71 -1.01
CA TRP A 90 -13.11 3.07 -1.51
C TRP A 90 -12.84 3.01 -3.01
N ARG A 91 -13.58 3.78 -3.82
CA ARG A 91 -13.47 3.79 -5.29
C ARG A 91 -12.86 5.09 -5.78
N THR A 92 -12.06 5.01 -6.84
CA THR A 92 -11.43 6.20 -7.42
C THR A 92 -12.48 7.21 -7.93
N PRO A 93 -12.24 8.52 -7.73
CA PRO A 93 -13.09 9.57 -8.29
C PRO A 93 -12.78 9.80 -9.78
N ALA A 94 -13.83 10.07 -10.57
CA ALA A 94 -13.75 10.22 -12.03
C ALA A 94 -13.11 8.98 -12.71
N LYS A 95 -12.93 8.98 -14.04
CA LYS A 95 -12.30 7.85 -14.75
C LYS A 95 -10.77 7.76 -14.51
N ARG A 96 -10.29 8.17 -13.33
CA ARG A 96 -8.89 8.11 -12.91
C ARG A 96 -8.61 6.75 -12.28
N THR A 97 -7.36 6.31 -12.39
CA THR A 97 -6.90 5.06 -11.78
C THR A 97 -5.76 5.32 -10.81
N ILE A 98 -5.65 4.50 -9.77
CA ILE A 98 -4.48 4.48 -8.90
C ILE A 98 -3.28 3.97 -9.70
N VAL A 99 -2.16 4.71 -9.65
CA VAL A 99 -0.93 4.38 -10.40
C VAL A 99 0.25 4.07 -9.48
N LYS A 100 0.28 4.67 -8.28
CA LYS A 100 1.31 4.41 -7.26
C LYS A 100 0.69 4.41 -5.88
N VAL A 101 1.34 3.68 -4.98
CA VAL A 101 0.89 3.47 -3.61
C VAL A 101 2.10 3.56 -2.68
N GLY A 102 1.93 4.21 -1.54
CA GLY A 102 2.77 4.04 -0.37
C GLY A 102 1.89 3.78 0.85
N SER A 103 2.12 2.71 1.59
CA SER A 103 1.36 2.39 2.80
C SER A 103 2.27 2.01 3.96
N ASN A 104 1.77 2.22 5.17
CA ASN A 104 2.31 1.64 6.41
C ASN A 104 1.13 1.08 7.23
N ARG A 105 1.40 0.68 8.48
CA ARG A 105 0.39 0.03 9.35
C ARG A 105 -0.89 0.85 9.62
N LEU A 106 -0.87 2.18 9.50
CA LEU A 106 -2.00 3.04 9.89
C LEU A 106 -2.41 4.06 8.83
N SER A 107 -1.70 4.09 7.70
CA SER A 107 -1.92 5.14 6.71
C SER A 107 -1.54 4.68 5.30
N VAL A 108 -2.19 5.32 4.32
CA VAL A 108 -2.07 5.02 2.91
C VAL A 108 -2.02 6.32 2.13
N VAL A 109 -1.07 6.44 1.21
CA VAL A 109 -1.04 7.48 0.19
C VAL A 109 -1.14 6.80 -1.16
N ILE A 110 -2.08 7.26 -1.98
CA ILE A 110 -2.21 6.84 -3.37
C ILE A 110 -1.91 8.01 -4.29
N ALA A 111 -1.30 7.73 -5.44
CA ALA A 111 -1.27 8.66 -6.56
C ALA A 111 -2.25 8.18 -7.62
N LEU A 112 -3.09 9.09 -8.12
CA LEU A 112 -3.95 8.87 -9.26
C LEU A 112 -3.24 9.25 -10.57
N SER A 113 -3.72 8.70 -11.68
CA SER A 113 -3.38 9.17 -13.03
C SER A 113 -3.64 10.68 -13.14
N GLY A 114 -2.62 11.45 -13.53
CA GLY A 114 -2.68 12.92 -13.59
C GLY A 114 -1.98 13.64 -12.44
N GLY A 115 -1.40 12.92 -11.47
CA GLY A 115 -0.52 13.51 -10.44
C GLY A 115 -1.20 13.92 -9.13
N GLU A 116 -2.50 13.64 -8.96
CA GLU A 116 -3.21 13.88 -7.70
C GLU A 116 -2.83 12.82 -6.65
N LEU A 117 -2.39 13.28 -5.47
CA LEU A 117 -2.19 12.45 -4.29
C LEU A 117 -3.42 12.50 -3.39
N ILE A 118 -3.77 11.35 -2.80
CA ILE A 118 -4.80 11.27 -1.76
C ILE A 118 -4.21 10.54 -0.56
N TYR A 119 -4.24 11.18 0.60
CA TYR A 119 -3.79 10.63 1.88
C TYR A 119 -4.96 10.12 2.70
N PHE A 120 -4.80 8.92 3.25
CA PHE A 120 -5.76 8.26 4.12
C PHE A 120 -5.12 7.86 5.45
N GLU A 121 -5.89 7.97 6.52
CA GLU A 121 -5.59 7.41 7.84
C GLU A 121 -6.66 6.38 8.22
N VAL A 122 -6.28 5.40 9.03
CA VAL A 122 -7.23 4.49 9.65
C VAL A 122 -7.86 5.16 10.87
N ASP A 123 -9.19 5.20 10.92
CA ASP A 123 -9.92 5.72 12.07
C ASP A 123 -10.02 4.70 13.22
N ILE A 124 -10.59 5.12 14.35
CA ILE A 124 -10.77 4.27 15.54
C ILE A 124 -11.67 3.04 15.29
N THR A 125 -12.43 3.02 14.18
CA THR A 125 -13.31 1.92 13.82
C THR A 125 -12.67 0.94 12.84
N GLY A 126 -11.42 1.18 12.43
CA GLY A 126 -10.72 0.39 11.42
C GLY A 126 -11.21 0.69 10.00
N GLN A 127 -11.66 1.91 9.71
CA GLN A 127 -12.02 2.35 8.36
C GLN A 127 -11.00 3.36 7.83
N LEU A 128 -10.83 3.40 6.51
CA LEU A 128 -10.01 4.42 5.86
C LEU A 128 -10.79 5.73 5.76
N MET A 129 -10.20 6.80 6.30
CA MET A 129 -10.69 8.17 6.19
C MET A 129 -9.78 8.96 5.25
N GLU A 130 -10.38 9.63 4.27
CA GLU A 130 -9.66 10.60 3.42
C GLU A 130 -9.29 11.82 4.27
N VAL A 131 -7.99 12.12 4.36
CA VAL A 131 -7.46 13.21 5.19
C VAL A 131 -7.19 14.45 4.34
N GLU A 132 -6.41 14.31 3.27
CA GLU A 132 -5.95 15.45 2.46
C GLU A 132 -5.72 15.02 1.00
N LYS A 133 -5.94 15.96 0.07
CA LYS A 133 -5.62 15.81 -1.35
C LYS A 133 -4.56 16.82 -1.76
N HIS A 134 -3.64 16.42 -2.63
CA HIS A 134 -2.56 17.30 -3.09
C HIS A 134 -2.23 17.06 -4.57
N GLU A 135 -2.33 18.11 -5.39
CA GLU A 135 -1.98 18.04 -6.81
C GLU A 135 -0.47 18.23 -6.98
N MET A 136 0.22 17.22 -7.51
CA MET A 136 1.63 17.35 -7.85
C MET A 136 1.81 18.15 -9.15
N SER A 137 3.00 18.70 -9.37
CA SER A 137 3.32 19.42 -10.61
C SER A 137 3.49 18.51 -11.84
N GLY A 138 3.32 17.20 -11.69
CA GLY A 138 3.48 16.21 -12.76
C GLY A 138 3.16 14.79 -12.27
N ASP A 139 3.31 13.83 -13.17
CA ASP A 139 3.01 12.42 -12.88
C ASP A 139 3.97 11.81 -11.86
N VAL A 140 3.42 10.96 -11.00
CA VAL A 140 4.14 10.29 -9.92
C VAL A 140 4.75 8.98 -10.42
N ALA A 141 6.08 8.86 -10.32
CA ALA A 141 6.84 7.70 -10.72
C ALA A 141 6.97 6.65 -9.60
N CYS A 142 7.12 7.11 -8.35
CA CYS A 142 7.21 6.24 -7.17
C CYS A 142 6.77 6.97 -5.89
N LEU A 143 6.30 6.20 -4.92
CA LEU A 143 5.88 6.67 -3.60
C LEU A 143 6.53 5.81 -2.52
N GLY A 144 6.78 6.41 -1.37
CA GLY A 144 7.17 5.69 -0.16
C GLY A 144 6.73 6.47 1.08
N ILE A 145 6.14 5.81 2.06
CA ILE A 145 5.77 6.41 3.34
C ILE A 145 6.65 5.83 4.44
N ALA A 146 7.11 6.67 5.36
CA ALA A 146 7.90 6.19 6.49
C ALA A 146 7.06 5.31 7.43
N PRO A 147 7.68 4.32 8.12
CA PRO A 147 6.98 3.53 9.12
C PRO A 147 6.53 4.38 10.30
N VAL A 148 5.45 3.98 10.95
CA VAL A 148 5.00 4.60 12.21
C VAL A 148 5.94 4.15 13.33
N LEU A 149 6.64 5.10 13.94
CA LEU A 149 7.57 4.83 15.04
C LEU A 149 6.82 4.47 16.32
N GLU A 150 7.45 3.69 17.19
CA GLU A 150 6.92 3.38 18.52
C GLU A 150 6.57 4.66 19.30
N GLY A 151 5.40 4.64 19.95
CA GLY A 151 4.86 5.78 20.67
C GLY A 151 4.24 6.87 19.78
N ARG A 152 4.31 6.75 18.45
CA ARG A 152 3.61 7.65 17.52
C ARG A 152 2.36 7.01 16.94
N GLN A 153 1.39 7.87 16.60
CA GLN A 153 0.15 7.46 15.93
C GLN A 153 0.24 7.59 14.41
N ARG A 154 1.21 8.38 13.90
CA ARG A 154 1.39 8.64 12.48
C ARG A 154 2.86 8.73 12.11
N SER A 155 3.12 8.49 10.83
CA SER A 155 4.41 8.80 10.22
C SER A 155 4.42 10.26 9.79
N ARG A 156 5.60 10.90 9.80
CA ARG A 156 5.75 12.29 9.36
C ARG A 156 6.07 12.43 7.88
N PHE A 157 6.79 11.46 7.31
CA PHE A 157 7.46 11.67 6.02
C PHE A 157 6.84 10.81 4.91
N LEU A 158 6.46 11.49 3.84
CA LEU A 158 6.11 10.92 2.56
C LEU A 158 7.18 11.31 1.54
N ALA A 159 7.73 10.35 0.79
CA ALA A 159 8.61 10.63 -0.34
C ALA A 159 7.88 10.35 -1.65
N VAL A 160 7.96 11.30 -2.58
CA VAL A 160 7.31 11.28 -3.88
C VAL A 160 8.36 11.49 -4.95
N GLY A 161 8.58 10.48 -5.79
CA GLY A 161 9.40 10.61 -6.99
C GLY A 161 8.52 10.96 -8.18
N LEU A 162 8.92 11.98 -8.94
CA LEU A 162 8.23 12.46 -10.12
C LEU A 162 9.00 12.12 -11.41
N TYR A 163 8.31 12.13 -12.55
CA TYR A 163 8.95 11.97 -13.86
C TYR A 163 9.80 13.19 -14.29
N ASP A 164 9.78 14.29 -13.54
CA ASP A 164 10.64 15.47 -13.73
C ASP A 164 12.06 15.31 -13.14
N ASN A 165 12.42 14.09 -12.75
CA ASN A 165 13.67 13.74 -12.06
C ASN A 165 13.84 14.42 -10.69
N THR A 166 12.74 14.74 -10.00
CA THR A 166 12.78 15.20 -8.62
C THR A 166 12.21 14.17 -7.65
N ILE A 167 12.80 14.10 -6.46
CA ILE A 167 12.24 13.44 -5.28
C ILE A 167 11.85 14.54 -4.31
N ARG A 168 10.59 14.55 -3.87
CA ARG A 168 10.06 15.51 -2.91
C ARG A 168 9.68 14.79 -1.64
N VAL A 169 10.06 15.34 -0.50
CA VAL A 169 9.62 14.88 0.82
C VAL A 169 8.52 15.81 1.29
N LEU A 170 7.35 15.26 1.55
CA LEU A 170 6.17 15.96 2.07
C LEU A 170 5.97 15.58 3.55
N SER A 171 5.37 16.49 4.31
CA SER A 171 4.92 16.22 5.68
C SER A 171 3.55 15.53 5.69
N LEU A 172 3.32 14.68 6.68
CA LEU A 172 2.03 14.08 7.03
C LEU A 172 1.60 14.45 8.48
N ASP A 173 2.32 15.37 9.12
CA ASP A 173 1.90 15.93 10.40
C ASP A 173 0.66 16.85 10.19
N PRO A 174 -0.25 16.97 11.19
CA PRO A 174 -1.49 17.74 11.03
C PRO A 174 -1.28 19.22 10.71
N ASP A 175 -0.21 19.82 11.25
CA ASP A 175 0.04 21.27 11.16
C ASP A 175 0.50 21.72 9.75
N ASP A 176 1.14 20.82 9.00
CA ASP A 176 1.74 21.07 7.69
C ASP A 176 1.48 19.93 6.69
N CYS A 177 0.32 19.27 6.81
CA CYS A 177 -0.04 18.09 6.01
C CYS A 177 0.09 18.34 4.51
N MET A 178 0.74 17.42 3.81
CA MET A 178 1.06 17.44 2.37
C MET A 178 1.90 18.65 1.91
N GLN A 179 2.47 19.44 2.83
CA GLN A 179 3.42 20.50 2.44
C GLN A 179 4.78 19.90 2.08
N ILE A 180 5.41 20.44 1.04
CA ILE A 180 6.75 20.04 0.60
C ILE A 180 7.78 20.57 1.61
N LEU A 181 8.45 19.65 2.29
CA LEU A 181 9.53 19.95 3.23
C LEU A 181 10.87 20.14 2.52
N THR A 182 11.14 19.30 1.51
CA THR A 182 12.34 19.40 0.69
C THR A 182 12.15 18.76 -0.69
N ALA A 183 12.93 19.20 -1.66
CA ALA A 183 12.97 18.65 -3.00
C ALA A 183 14.43 18.48 -3.44
N ILE A 184 14.74 17.34 -4.04
CA ILE A 184 16.07 16.97 -4.50
C ILE A 184 15.97 16.52 -5.95
N THR A 185 16.88 16.99 -6.79
CA THR A 185 17.01 16.52 -8.18
C THR A 185 17.91 15.30 -8.23
N VAL A 186 17.50 14.29 -8.98
CA VAL A 186 18.25 13.05 -9.23
C VAL A 186 18.63 12.95 -10.70
N CYS A 187 19.63 12.13 -11.03
CA CYS A 187 20.10 12.00 -12.41
C CYS A 187 19.10 11.27 -13.33
N LEU A 188 18.24 10.42 -12.76
CA LEU A 188 17.27 9.59 -13.46
C LEU A 188 15.97 9.52 -12.66
N VAL A 189 14.85 9.26 -13.33
CA VAL A 189 13.54 9.05 -12.69
C VAL A 189 13.65 7.96 -11.64
N GLY A 190 13.19 8.26 -10.42
CA GLY A 190 13.14 7.27 -9.34
C GLY A 190 12.16 6.13 -9.68
N SER A 191 12.62 4.88 -9.60
CA SER A 191 11.78 3.70 -9.84
C SER A 191 11.09 3.19 -8.56
N SER A 192 11.69 3.42 -7.40
CA SER A 192 11.21 2.94 -6.10
C SER A 192 11.76 3.80 -4.96
N LEU A 193 11.00 3.95 -3.88
CA LEU A 193 11.41 4.64 -2.66
C LEU A 193 11.08 3.78 -1.44
N ALA A 194 11.98 3.74 -0.46
CA ALA A 194 11.77 3.02 0.78
C ALA A 194 12.37 3.81 1.95
N PHE A 195 11.60 3.93 3.02
CA PHE A 195 12.10 4.42 4.30
C PHE A 195 12.49 3.24 5.18
N LEU A 196 13.70 3.27 5.71
CA LEU A 196 14.21 2.24 6.61
C LEU A 196 14.64 2.89 7.92
N LYS A 197 14.14 2.36 9.04
CA LYS A 197 14.67 2.69 10.37
C LYS A 197 15.81 1.72 10.66
N GLN A 198 17.02 2.24 10.81
CA GLN A 198 18.13 1.46 11.35
C GLN A 198 18.08 1.54 12.88
N HIS A 199 18.14 0.39 13.55
CA HIS A 199 18.43 0.34 14.97
C HIS A 199 19.95 0.49 15.13
N CYS A 200 20.39 1.58 15.77
CA CYS A 200 21.77 1.62 16.27
C CYS A 200 21.84 0.71 17.51
N ILE A 201 22.79 -0.24 17.46
CA ILE A 201 23.16 -1.12 18.57
C ILE A 201 24.09 -0.36 19.51
#